data_AF-A0ABD5SRS3-F1
#
_entry.id   AF-A0ABD5SRS3-F1
#
_cell.length_a   1.000
_cell.length_b   1.000
_cell.length_c   1.000
_cell.angle_alpha   90.00
_cell.angle_beta   90.00
_cell.angle_gamma   90.00
#
_symmetry.space_group_name_H-M   'P 1'
#
loop_
_entity.id
_entity.type
_entity.pdbx_description
1 polymer ?
#
loop_
_entity_poly.entity_id
_entity_poly.type
_entity_poly.pdbx_seq_one_letter_code
_entity_poly.pdbx_strand_id
1 'polypeptide(L)' 'MYKSKRIGVVVTAYDEASFVGRVIETVPDYVDRIYAVDDTSPDESWQVIQRVAERVNAAAESDA' A
#
# COMPACT_ATOMS: atom_id res chain seq x y z
N MET A 1 -1.44 -13.00 -7.41
CA MET A 1 -2.55 -13.69 -8.10
C MET A 1 -3.24 -14.71 -7.20
N TYR A 2 -4.57 -14.73 -7.18
CA TYR A 2 -5.39 -15.70 -6.44
C TYR A 2 -6.38 -16.39 -7.38
N LYS A 3 -6.37 -17.73 -7.42
CA LYS A 3 -7.28 -18.54 -8.29
C LYS A 3 -7.28 -18.10 -9.76
N SER A 4 -6.10 -17.85 -10.33
CA SER A 4 -5.92 -17.34 -11.71
C SER A 4 -6.64 -16.01 -11.98
N LYS A 5 -6.90 -15.22 -10.93
CA LYS A 5 -7.43 -13.86 -11.02
C LYS A 5 -6.40 -12.87 -10.48
N ARG A 6 -6.41 -11.67 -11.05
CA ARG A 6 -5.71 -10.52 -10.51
C ARG A 6 -6.56 -9.88 -9.42
N ILE A 7 -5.96 -9.61 -8.27
CA ILE A 7 -6.60 -8.98 -7.13
C ILE A 7 -5.97 -7.60 -6.94
N GLY A 8 -6.81 -6.56 -7.00
CA GLY A 8 -6.45 -5.20 -6.61
C GLY A 8 -7.10 -4.84 -5.29
N VAL A 9 -6.38 -4.14 -4.42
CA VAL A 9 -6.92 -3.60 -3.16
C VAL A 9 -6.81 -2.09 -3.19
N VAL A 10 -7.88 -1.40 -2.83
CA VAL A 10 -7.87 0.05 -2.59
C VAL A 10 -7.77 0.28 -1.10
N VAL A 11 -6.79 1.09 -0.68
CA VAL A 11 -6.58 1.47 0.72
C VAL A 11 -6.76 2.98 0.82
N THR A 12 -7.86 3.42 1.43
CA THR A 12 -8.11 4.84 1.71
C THR A 12 -7.53 5.23 3.07
N ALA A 13 -6.92 6.40 3.18
CA ALA A 13 -6.34 6.91 4.42
C ALA A 13 -6.84 8.34 4.71
N TYR A 14 -7.25 8.58 5.96
CA TYR A 14 -7.61 9.90 6.50
C TYR A 14 -7.29 9.94 8.00
N ASP A 15 -6.30 10.72 8.42
CA ASP A 15 -5.80 10.75 9.82
C ASP A 15 -5.22 9.38 10.28
N GLU A 16 -4.52 8.71 9.37
CA GLU A 16 -4.04 7.32 9.54
C GLU A 16 -2.51 7.20 9.44
N ALA A 17 -1.73 8.29 9.60
CA ALA A 17 -0.28 8.27 9.45
C ALA A 17 0.41 7.22 10.35
N SER A 18 -0.19 6.93 11.51
CA SER A 18 0.31 5.92 12.47
C SER A 18 0.09 4.47 12.02
N PHE A 19 -0.80 4.21 11.06
CA PHE A 19 -1.28 2.86 10.72
C PHE A 19 -1.14 2.50 9.25
N VAL A 20 -1.30 3.47 8.33
CA VAL A 20 -1.37 3.21 6.88
C VAL A 20 -0.12 2.49 6.35
N GLY A 21 1.05 2.79 6.89
CA GLY A 21 2.29 2.09 6.51
C GLY A 21 2.23 0.60 6.82
N ARG A 22 1.82 0.23 8.03
CA ARG A 22 1.65 -1.18 8.43
C ARG A 22 0.58 -1.87 7.59
N VAL A 23 -0.51 -1.18 7.24
CA VAL A 23 -1.54 -1.74 6.36
C VAL A 23 -0.93 -2.13 5.02
N ILE A 24 -0.18 -1.22 4.38
CA ILE A 24 0.46 -1.47 3.08
C ILE A 24 1.48 -2.62 3.17
N GLU A 25 2.32 -2.65 4.21
CA GLU A 25 3.36 -3.67 4.40
C GLU A 25 2.82 -5.07 4.74
N THR A 26 1.57 -5.16 5.20
CA THR A 26 0.96 -6.44 5.61
C THR A 26 -0.11 -6.93 4.64
N VAL A 27 -0.27 -6.27 3.49
CA VAL A 27 -1.12 -6.78 2.41
C VAL A 27 -0.57 -8.13 1.94
N PRO A 28 -1.40 -9.18 1.82
CA PRO A 28 -0.94 -10.50 1.42
C PRO A 28 -0.38 -10.56 -0.01
N ASP A 29 0.67 -11.37 -0.21
CA ASP A 29 1.38 -11.54 -1.50
C ASP A 29 0.50 -12.00 -2.68
N TYR A 30 -0.69 -12.55 -2.40
CA TYR A 30 -1.63 -12.91 -3.47
C TYR A 30 -2.28 -11.68 -4.12
N VAL A 31 -2.17 -10.49 -3.51
CA VAL A 31 -2.63 -9.21 -4.06
C VAL A 31 -1.62 -8.70 -5.07
N ASP A 32 -2.09 -8.44 -6.29
CA ASP A 32 -1.21 -8.05 -7.39
C ASP A 32 -0.95 -6.53 -7.42
N ARG A 33 -1.85 -5.72 -6.86
CA ARG A 33 -1.68 -4.26 -6.81
C ARG A 33 -2.44 -3.61 -5.66
N ILE A 34 -1.77 -2.70 -4.96
CA ILE A 34 -2.37 -1.82 -3.96
C ILE A 34 -2.55 -0.42 -4.56
N TYR A 35 -3.75 0.14 -4.46
CA TYR A 35 -4.05 1.53 -4.78
C TYR A 35 -4.28 2.28 -3.47
N ALA A 36 -3.22 2.85 -2.91
CA ALA A 36 -3.30 3.71 -1.74
C ALA A 36 -3.81 5.10 -2.16
N VAL A 37 -4.82 5.61 -1.46
CA VAL A 37 -5.48 6.88 -1.72
C VAL A 37 -5.51 7.68 -0.42
N ASP A 38 -4.80 8.80 -0.38
CA ASP A 38 -4.96 9.79 0.67
C ASP A 38 -6.21 10.61 0.39
N ASP A 39 -7.16 10.64 1.34
CA ASP A 39 -8.44 11.35 1.19
C ASP A 39 -8.36 12.76 1.78
N THR A 40 -7.34 13.52 1.38
CA THR A 40 -7.07 14.87 1.91
C THR A 40 -6.82 14.85 3.42
N SER A 41 -5.94 13.95 3.87
CA SER A 41 -5.65 13.82 5.29
C SER A 41 -5.03 15.10 5.86
N PRO A 42 -5.37 15.51 7.09
CA PRO A 42 -4.74 16.66 7.75
C PRO A 42 -3.36 16.34 8.35
N ASP A 43 -2.98 15.06 8.36
CA ASP A 43 -1.76 14.53 8.95
C ASP A 43 -0.72 14.13 7.86
N GLU A 44 0.29 13.35 8.26
CA GLU A 44 1.37 12.94 7.35
C GLU A 44 1.05 11.66 6.55
N SER A 45 -0.23 11.27 6.43
CA SER A 45 -0.64 10.02 5.78
C SER A 45 -0.08 9.87 4.37
N TRP A 46 -0.12 10.93 3.56
CA TRP A 46 0.43 10.90 2.20
C TRP A 46 1.95 10.64 2.17
N GLN A 47 2.71 11.29 3.05
CA GLN A 47 4.16 11.10 3.15
C GLN A 47 4.50 9.68 3.61
N VAL A 48 3.72 9.12 4.54
CA VAL A 48 3.88 7.73 4.97
C VAL A 48 3.58 6.77 3.82
N ILE A 49 2.49 6.98 3.08
CA ILE A 49 2.13 6.19 1.88
C ILE A 49 3.28 6.18 0.88
N GLN A 50 3.83 7.35 0.51
CA GLN A 50 4.92 7.45 -0.46
C GLN A 50 6.16 6.67 -0.01
N ARG A 51 6.64 6.91 1.23
CA ARG A 51 7.84 6.24 1.77
C ARG A 51 7.69 4.73 1.84
N VAL A 52 6.51 4.23 2.19
CA VAL A 52 6.24 2.79 2.29
C VAL A 52 6.11 2.17 0.90
N ALA A 53 5.41 2.83 -0.01
CA ALA A 53 5.27 2.37 -1.39
C ALA A 53 6.62 2.26 -2.11
N GLU A 54 7.54 3.21 -1.92
CA GLU A 54 8.91 3.13 -2.44
C GLU A 54 9.62 1.86 -1.97
N ARG A 55 9.56 1.54 -0.66
CA ARG A 55 10.19 0.33 -0.11
C ARG A 55 9.56 -0.96 -0.66
N VAL A 56 8.23 -1.03 -0.67
CA VAL A 56 7.51 -2.23 -1.13
C VAL A 56 7.74 -2.48 -2.62
N ASN A 57 7.72 -1.43 -3.43
CA ASN A 57 7.97 -1.57 -4.87
C ASN A 57 9.43 -1.98 -5.16
N ALA A 58 10.40 -1.41 -4.45
CA ALA A 58 11.81 -1.79 -4.60
C ALA A 58 12.06 -3.26 -4.20
N ALA A 59 11.40 -3.74 -3.14
CA ALA A 59 11.46 -5.16 -2.76
C ALA A 59 10.86 -6.06 -3.85
N ALA A 60 9.67 -5.71 -4.38
CA ALA A 60 9.02 -6.47 -5.43
C ALA A 60 9.82 -6.52 -6.75
N GLU A 61 10.57 -5.46 -7.09
CA GLU A 61 11.48 -5.44 -8.24
C GLU A 61 12.71 -6.33 -8.05
N SER A 62 13.16 -6.52 -6.80
CA SER A 62 14.31 -7.36 -6.48
C SER A 62 13.98 -8.86 -6.57
N ASP A 63 12.71 -9.22 -6.44
CA ASP A 63 12.20 -10.60 -6.49
C ASP A 63 11.74 -11.03 -7.90
N ALA A 64 11.73 -10.11 -8.87
CA ALA A 64 11.24 -10.31 -10.24
C ALA A 64 12.35 -10.63 -11.24
#